data_AF-A0A537H3M7-F1
#
_entry.id   AF-A0A537H3M7-F1
#
_cell.length_a   1.000
_cell.length_b   1.000
_cell.length_c   1.000
_cell.angle_alpha   90.00
_cell.angle_beta   90.00
_cell.angle_gamma   90.00
#
_symmetry.space_group_name_H-M   'P 1'
#
loop_
_entity.id
_entity.type
_entity.pdbx_description
1 polymer ?
#
loop_
_entity_poly.entity_id
_entity_poly.type
_entity_poly.pdbx_seq_one_letter_code
_entity_poly.pdbx_strand_id
1 'polypeptide(L)'
;MPKTVLTVELKELHDRASEATQFLKSKVEGKMRTKGTQLQIEGAKTKQVKLLLHKFLHHQGLNHYRVLSQSGILEVTSPEKHEVNLPERVGSPPTAAQTTPYLFPQTPVLTPEKKKAKPKHKHE
;
A
#
# COMPACT_ATOMS: atom_id res chain seq x y z
N MET A 1 11.04 -29.19 -0.64
CA MET A 1 10.56 -27.79 -0.62
C MET A 1 10.55 -27.32 0.83
N PRO A 2 11.24 -26.23 1.19
CA PRO A 2 11.20 -25.69 2.55
C PRO A 2 9.75 -25.29 2.88
N LYS A 3 9.29 -25.69 4.07
CA LYS A 3 7.95 -25.30 4.56
C LYS A 3 8.00 -23.81 4.91
N THR A 4 7.18 -23.01 4.25
CA THR A 4 7.07 -21.58 4.55
C THR A 4 6.41 -21.41 5.91
N VAL A 5 7.13 -20.75 6.82
CA VAL A 5 6.61 -20.36 8.13
C VAL A 5 6.15 -18.91 8.03
N LEU A 6 4.88 -18.67 8.29
CA LEU A 6 4.29 -17.33 8.35
C LEU A 6 4.11 -16.93 9.81
N THR A 7 4.53 -15.72 10.17
CA THR A 7 4.24 -15.15 11.49
C THR A 7 3.17 -14.09 11.35
N VAL A 8 2.11 -14.17 12.14
CA VAL A 8 1.03 -13.17 12.21
C VAL A 8 1.16 -12.43 13.53
N GLU A 9 1.27 -11.11 13.47
CA GLU A 9 1.30 -10.25 14.66
C GLU A 9 -0.08 -9.61 14.87
N LEU A 10 -0.68 -9.90 16.02
CA LEU A 10 -2.00 -9.41 16.42
C LEU A 10 -1.90 -8.39 17.57
N LYS A 11 -0.79 -7.64 17.64
CA LYS A 11 -0.47 -6.73 18.75
C LYS A 11 -1.60 -5.71 18.98
N GLU A 12 -2.07 -5.06 17.93
CA GLU A 12 -3.09 -3.99 18.02
C GLU A 12 -4.52 -4.49 18.27
N LEU A 13 -4.76 -5.81 18.17
CA LEU A 13 -6.09 -6.41 18.32
C LEU A 13 -6.42 -6.78 19.78
N HIS A 14 -5.44 -6.73 20.70
CA HIS A 14 -5.51 -7.03 22.14
C HIS A 14 -6.69 -7.94 22.54
N ASP A 15 -7.86 -7.37 22.85
CA ASP A 15 -9.06 -8.05 23.33
C ASP A 15 -9.59 -9.13 22.37
N ARG A 16 -9.45 -8.92 21.07
CA ARG A 16 -9.98 -9.79 20.00
C ARG A 16 -8.91 -10.71 19.40
N ALA A 17 -7.69 -10.71 19.94
CA ALA A 17 -6.63 -11.58 19.45
C ALA A 17 -6.99 -13.07 19.62
N SER A 18 -7.64 -13.44 20.72
CA SER A 18 -8.09 -14.82 20.98
C SER A 18 -9.10 -15.30 19.92
N GLU A 19 -10.13 -14.50 19.63
CA GLU A 19 -11.13 -14.77 18.60
C GLU A 19 -10.50 -14.88 17.22
N ALA A 20 -9.56 -13.98 16.88
CA ALA A 20 -8.84 -14.03 15.62
C ALA A 20 -8.04 -15.34 15.48
N THR A 21 -7.38 -15.81 16.54
CA THR A 21 -6.66 -17.09 16.51
C THR A 21 -7.60 -18.29 16.35
N GLN A 22 -8.78 -18.28 17.00
CA GLN A 22 -9.77 -19.33 16.85
C GLN A 22 -10.35 -19.34 15.43
N PHE A 23 -10.65 -18.17 14.88
CA PHE A 23 -11.11 -18.03 13.50
C PHE A 23 -10.09 -18.58 12.51
N LEU A 24 -8.81 -18.21 12.65
CA LEU A 24 -7.76 -18.71 11.78
C LEU A 24 -7.56 -20.23 11.93
N LYS A 25 -7.61 -20.78 13.16
CA LYS A 25 -7.58 -22.23 13.41
C LYS A 25 -8.70 -22.97 12.69
N SER A 26 -9.90 -22.39 12.61
CA SER A 26 -11.05 -23.01 11.94
C SER A 26 -10.98 -22.98 10.40
N LYS A 27 -10.18 -22.07 9.81
CA LYS A 27 -10.17 -21.81 8.37
C LYS A 27 -8.88 -22.19 7.66
N VAL A 28 -7.77 -22.27 8.39
CA VAL A 28 -6.46 -22.58 7.83
C VAL A 28 -6.08 -24.01 8.17
N GLU A 29 -5.92 -24.81 7.13
CA GLU A 29 -5.32 -26.14 7.24
C GLU A 29 -3.81 -25.99 7.42
N GLY A 30 -3.29 -26.36 8.58
CA GLY A 30 -1.86 -26.26 8.87
C GLY A 30 -1.53 -26.38 10.35
N LYS A 31 -0.25 -26.59 10.66
CA LYS A 31 0.21 -26.54 12.05
C LYS A 31 0.30 -25.09 12.49
N MET A 32 -0.43 -24.76 13.55
CA MET A 32 -0.44 -23.43 14.15
C MET A 32 0.14 -23.48 15.56
N ARG A 33 1.05 -22.55 15.86
CA ARG A 33 1.61 -22.33 17.19
C ARG A 33 1.29 -20.92 17.63
N THR A 34 0.76 -20.79 18.85
CA THR A 34 0.43 -19.50 19.45
C THR A 34 1.54 -19.12 20.43
N LYS A 35 2.06 -17.89 20.32
CA LYS A 35 3.06 -17.30 21.20
C LYS A 35 2.55 -15.93 21.65
N GLY A 36 1.67 -15.92 22.65
CA GLY A 36 1.03 -14.69 23.13
C GLY A 36 0.26 -13.98 22.01
N THR A 37 0.72 -12.80 21.61
CA THR A 37 0.15 -11.96 20.54
C THR A 37 0.63 -12.33 19.13
N GLN A 38 1.56 -13.28 19.02
CA GLN A 38 2.06 -13.80 17.74
C GLN A 38 1.49 -15.19 17.44
N LEU A 39 1.15 -15.42 16.18
CA LEU A 39 0.67 -16.70 15.67
C LEU A 39 1.59 -17.17 14.54
N GLN A 40 2.21 -18.34 14.71
CA GLN A 40 3.02 -18.97 13.68
C GLN A 40 2.20 -20.02 12.94
N ILE A 41 2.17 -19.93 11.61
CA ILE A 41 1.42 -20.82 10.73
C ILE A 41 2.40 -21.48 9.76
N GLU A 42 2.49 -22.80 9.81
CA GLU A 42 3.31 -23.57 8.87
C GLU A 42 2.48 -24.01 7.65
N GLY A 43 3.01 -23.77 6.44
CA GLY A 43 2.45 -24.31 5.19
C GLY A 43 1.30 -23.49 4.59
N ALA A 44 0.90 -22.38 5.21
CA ALA A 44 -0.15 -21.51 4.68
C ALA A 44 0.40 -20.44 3.71
N LYS A 45 -0.39 -20.12 2.68
CA LYS A 45 -0.08 -19.04 1.75
C LYS A 45 -0.37 -17.69 2.41
N THR A 46 0.60 -16.76 2.37
CA THR A 46 0.47 -15.40 2.93
C THR A 46 -0.79 -14.67 2.47
N LYS A 47 -1.10 -14.74 1.17
CA LYS A 47 -2.29 -14.09 0.58
C LYS A 47 -3.61 -14.64 1.16
N GLN A 48 -3.68 -15.93 1.45
CA GLN A 48 -4.87 -16.57 2.01
C GLN A 48 -5.08 -16.14 3.47
N VAL A 49 -4.02 -16.15 4.28
CA VAL A 49 -4.09 -15.70 5.68
C VAL A 49 -4.45 -14.22 5.75
N LYS A 50 -3.87 -13.38 4.88
CA LYS A 50 -4.22 -11.97 4.75
C LYS A 50 -5.70 -11.75 4.45
N LEU A 51 -6.25 -12.50 3.49
CA LEU A 51 -7.66 -12.42 3.14
C LEU A 51 -8.56 -12.82 4.32
N LEU A 52 -8.20 -13.89 5.04
CA LEU A 52 -8.96 -14.34 6.21
C LEU A 52 -8.95 -13.28 7.32
N LEU A 53 -7.81 -12.66 7.59
CA LEU A 53 -7.73 -11.56 8.56
C LEU A 53 -8.59 -10.37 8.13
N HIS A 54 -8.58 -9.98 6.85
CA HIS A 54 -9.48 -8.93 6.37
C HIS A 54 -10.95 -9.29 6.61
N LYS A 55 -11.37 -10.53 6.29
CA LYS A 55 -12.74 -11.00 6.54
C LYS A 55 -13.11 -10.95 8.02
N PHE A 56 -12.19 -11.38 8.89
CA PHE A 56 -12.39 -11.31 10.34
C PHE A 56 -12.55 -9.85 10.81
N LEU A 57 -11.67 -8.95 10.39
CA LEU A 57 -11.73 -7.54 10.74
C LEU A 57 -13.06 -6.89 10.29
N HIS A 58 -13.49 -7.18 9.06
CA HIS A 58 -14.78 -6.70 8.54
C HIS A 58 -15.97 -7.22 9.33
N HIS A 59 -15.99 -8.52 9.66
CA HIS A 59 -17.07 -9.12 10.46
C HIS A 59 -17.16 -8.51 11.87
N GLN A 60 -16.02 -8.10 12.41
CA GLN A 60 -15.90 -7.50 13.74
C GLN A 60 -16.13 -5.97 13.75
N GLY A 61 -16.42 -5.36 12.59
CA GLY A 61 -16.58 -3.90 12.46
C GLY A 61 -15.27 -3.11 12.55
N LEU A 62 -14.11 -3.77 12.51
CA LEU A 62 -12.77 -3.18 12.59
C LEU A 62 -12.25 -2.75 11.23
N ASN A 63 -13.09 -2.06 10.45
CA ASN A 63 -12.79 -1.68 9.06
C ASN A 63 -11.61 -0.71 8.91
N HIS A 64 -11.26 -0.02 10.00
CA HIS A 64 -10.15 0.93 10.02
C HIS A 64 -8.79 0.26 10.20
N TYR A 65 -8.76 -1.01 10.62
CA TYR A 65 -7.52 -1.77 10.75
C TYR A 65 -7.06 -2.27 9.39
N ARG A 66 -5.74 -2.33 9.20
CA ARG A 66 -5.11 -2.85 7.98
C ARG A 66 -4.25 -4.05 8.28
N VAL A 67 -4.13 -4.94 7.31
CA VAL A 67 -3.23 -6.09 7.38
C VAL A 67 -2.07 -5.87 6.42
N LEU A 68 -0.88 -5.64 6.96
CA LEU A 68 0.36 -5.45 6.22
C LEU A 68 1.11 -6.78 6.10
N SER A 69 1.78 -6.97 4.97
CA SER A 69 2.60 -8.15 4.72
C SER A 69 4.02 -7.69 4.50
N GLN A 70 4.91 -7.93 5.46
CA GLN A 70 6.32 -7.58 5.41
C GLN A 70 7.15 -8.85 5.52
N SER A 71 7.80 -9.27 4.45
CA SER A 71 8.84 -10.32 4.45
C SER A 71 8.51 -11.62 5.21
N GLY A 72 7.26 -12.10 5.11
CA GLY A 72 6.80 -13.34 5.80
C GLY A 72 6.15 -13.10 7.17
N ILE A 73 6.08 -11.84 7.60
CA ILE A 73 5.34 -11.36 8.77
C ILE A 73 4.07 -10.66 8.29
N LEU A 74 2.96 -10.95 8.97
CA LEU A 74 1.65 -10.40 8.68
C LEU A 74 1.18 -9.59 9.89
N GLU A 75 1.29 -8.28 9.80
CA GLU A 75 1.00 -7.37 10.90
C GLU A 75 -0.41 -6.80 10.75
N VAL A 76 -1.17 -6.77 11.85
CA VAL A 76 -2.42 -6.02 11.92
C VAL A 76 -2.15 -4.68 12.59
N THR A 77 -2.30 -3.59 11.82
CA THR A 77 -1.97 -2.23 12.24
C THR A 77 -3.22 -1.37 12.34
N SER A 78 -3.29 -0.55 13.38
CA SER A 78 -4.32 0.47 13.58
C SER A 78 -4.20 1.61 12.54
N PRO A 79 -5.30 2.32 12.21
CA PRO A 79 -5.31 3.37 11.19
C PRO A 79 -4.37 4.54 11.52
N GLU A 80 -4.16 4.82 12.81
CA GLU A 80 -3.41 5.99 13.30
C GLU A 80 -1.92 5.95 12.94
N LYS A 81 -1.36 4.74 12.81
CA LYS A 81 0.06 4.53 12.46
C LYS A 81 0.30 4.57 10.95
N HIS A 82 -0.74 4.76 10.16
CA HIS A 82 -0.60 4.80 8.72
C HIS A 82 -0.36 6.25 8.29
N GLU A 83 0.90 6.61 8.08
CA GLU A 83 1.24 7.74 7.22
C GLU A 83 0.62 7.47 5.85
N VAL A 84 -0.53 8.10 5.61
CA VAL A 84 -1.07 8.20 4.26
C VAL A 84 0.00 8.95 3.50
N ASN A 85 0.81 8.22 2.75
CA ASN A 85 1.63 8.79 1.71
C ASN A 85 0.62 9.43 0.76
N LEU A 86 0.27 10.70 1.00
CA LEU A 86 -0.44 11.50 0.03
C LEU A 86 0.41 11.38 -1.23
N PRO A 87 -0.16 10.94 -2.36
CA PRO A 87 0.61 10.95 -3.58
C PRO A 87 1.01 12.40 -3.78
N GLU A 88 2.31 12.68 -3.65
CA GLU A 88 2.92 13.96 -3.96
C GLU A 88 2.80 14.12 -5.48
N ARG A 89 1.58 14.37 -5.97
CA ARG A 89 1.32 14.77 -7.35
C ARG A 89 1.60 16.26 -7.44
N VAL A 90 2.85 16.63 -7.24
CA VAL A 90 3.39 17.89 -7.73
C VAL A 90 3.81 17.65 -9.18
N GLY A 91 2.84 17.28 -10.01
CA GLY A 91 3.00 17.31 -11.46
C GLY A 91 2.79 18.74 -11.94
N SER A 92 3.67 19.25 -12.80
CA SER A 92 3.37 20.48 -13.54
C SER A 92 2.11 20.23 -14.39
N PRO A 93 1.20 21.21 -14.52
CA PRO A 93 0.09 21.10 -15.46
C PRO A 93 0.62 20.77 -16.86
N PRO A 94 -0.12 19.97 -17.66
CA PRO A 94 0.32 19.58 -18.99
C PRO A 94 0.52 20.82 -19.87
N THR A 95 1.54 20.78 -20.73
CA THR A 95 1.75 21.80 -21.77
C THR A 95 0.50 21.88 -22.65
N ALA A 96 0.01 23.10 -22.89
CA ALA A 96 -1.15 23.33 -23.74
C ALA A 96 -0.96 22.69 -25.13
N ALA A 97 -2.03 22.12 -25.68
CA ALA A 97 -2.01 21.52 -27.02
C ALA A 97 -1.60 22.59 -28.05
N GLN A 98 -0.51 22.34 -28.76
CA GLN A 98 -0.06 23.21 -29.83
C GLN A 98 -0.91 22.89 -31.07
N THR A 99 -1.98 23.67 -31.29
CA THR A 99 -2.74 23.56 -32.54
C THR A 99 -1.85 24.04 -33.68
N THR A 100 -1.73 23.25 -34.74
CA THR A 100 -1.16 23.74 -35.99
C THR A 100 -2.11 24.81 -36.53
N PRO A 101 -1.65 26.04 -36.82
CA PRO A 101 -2.51 26.97 -37.53
C PRO A 101 -2.91 26.35 -38.87
N TYR A 102 -4.16 26.55 -39.29
CA TYR A 102 -4.53 26.32 -40.68
C TYR A 102 -3.51 27.03 -41.57
N LEU A 103 -2.92 26.31 -42.53
CA LEU A 103 -1.88 26.84 -43.39
C LEU A 103 -2.48 27.93 -44.29
N PHE A 104 -2.53 29.16 -43.79
CA PHE A 104 -2.84 30.32 -44.60
C PHE A 104 -1.58 30.63 -45.43
N PRO A 105 -1.66 30.58 -46.78
CA PRO A 105 -0.49 30.68 -47.65
C PRO A 105 0.26 32.02 -47.57
N GLN A 106 -0.23 33.00 -46.80
CA GLN A 106 0.36 34.34 -46.68
C GLN A 106 0.67 34.79 -45.24
N THR A 107 0.52 33.94 -44.21
CA THR A 107 0.89 34.34 -42.84
C THR A 107 2.34 33.96 -42.52
N PRO A 108 3.15 34.88 -41.95
CA PRO A 108 4.51 34.56 -41.53
C PRO A 108 4.52 33.52 -40.42
N VAL A 109 5.45 32.55 -40.51
CA VAL A 109 5.61 31.45 -39.55
C VAL A 109 5.95 32.01 -38.17
N LEU A 110 5.10 31.72 -37.16
CA LEU A 110 5.41 32.03 -35.77
C LEU A 110 6.49 31.06 -35.28
N THR A 111 7.72 31.54 -35.17
CA THR A 111 8.81 30.81 -34.53
C THR A 111 8.59 30.83 -33.01
N PRO A 112 8.64 29.67 -32.31
CA PRO A 112 8.55 29.68 -30.86
C PRO A 112 9.77 30.41 -30.29
N GLU A 113 9.55 31.50 -29.57
CA GLU A 113 10.63 32.18 -28.85
C GLU A 113 11.27 31.22 -27.85
N LYS A 114 12.56 30.95 -28.05
CA LYS A 114 13.38 30.26 -27.06
C LYS A 114 13.44 31.14 -25.80
N LYS A 115 12.61 30.83 -24.80
CA LYS A 115 12.77 31.42 -23.47
C LYS A 115 14.19 31.10 -22.98
N LYS A 116 15.05 32.12 -22.92
CA LYS A 116 16.39 32.00 -22.33
C LYS A 116 16.21 31.59 -20.86
N ALA A 117 16.69 30.40 -20.51
CA ALA A 117 16.81 30.01 -19.13
C ALA A 117 17.77 30.98 -18.43
N LYS A 118 17.28 31.67 -17.37
CA LYS A 118 18.16 32.44 -16.49
C LYS A 118 19.08 31.45 -15.75
N PRO A 119 20.40 31.69 -15.68
CA PRO A 119 21.29 30.84 -14.89
C PRO A 119 20.90 30.94 -13.41
N LYS A 120 20.77 29.79 -12.75
CA LYS A 120 20.58 29.73 -11.30
C LYS A 120 21.84 30.28 -10.63
N HIS A 121 21.70 31.37 -9.89
CA HIS A 121 22.74 31.86 -8.99
C HIS A 121 23.00 30.75 -7.96
N LYS A 122 24.23 30.24 -7.90
CA LYS A 122 24.68 29.47 -6.73
C LYS A 122 24.82 30.48 -5.60
N HIS A 123 24.11 30.25 -4.50
CA HIS A 123 24.46 30.83 -3.22
C HIS A 123 25.41 29.85 -2.52
N GLU A 124 26.53 30.40 -2.10
CA GLU A 124 27.52 29.87 -1.16
C GLU A 124 26.87 29.55 0.19
#